data_AF-A0A9P8AD70-F1
#
_entry.id   AF-A0A9P8AD70-F1
#
_cell.length_a   1.000
_cell.length_b   1.000
_cell.length_c   1.000
_cell.angle_alpha   90.00
_cell.angle_beta   90.00
_cell.angle_gamma   90.00
#
_symmetry.space_group_name_H-M   'P 1'
#
loop_
_entity.id
_entity.type
_entity.pdbx_description
1 polymer ?
#
loop_
_entity_poly.entity_id
_entity_poly.type
_entity_poly.pdbx_seq_one_letter_code
_entity_poly.pdbx_strand_id
1 'polypeptide(L)'
;MFRRTPQLARVTRTCSFQRSLPASNRQYRRVKSLSGSTSDARDERLLKKLEAQLTAVKEQIKADEQDAIGILDKFAKNSQIENHNAYFWERILNNDDRRQLSEHGINSMEDLQAAYHEADIAMTSPPFPKLESLEPRLQVAHELHKLIPERIAAARRARSSSTLKRFFGGLI
;
A
#
# COMPACT_ATOMS: atom_id res chain seq x y z
N MET A 1 34.71 -41.97 -13.87
CA MET A 1 34.24 -42.52 -15.16
C MET A 1 34.20 -41.39 -16.18
N PHE A 2 35.12 -41.45 -17.15
CA PHE A 2 35.21 -40.54 -18.30
C PHE A 2 34.16 -40.87 -19.36
N ARG A 3 33.66 -39.85 -20.06
CA ARG A 3 33.27 -39.77 -21.50
C ARG A 3 32.25 -38.62 -21.63
N ARG A 4 32.26 -37.68 -22.59
CA ARG A 4 33.05 -37.34 -23.77
C ARG A 4 32.48 -35.97 -24.22
N THR A 5 33.29 -34.95 -24.43
CA THR A 5 33.03 -33.92 -25.46
C THR A 5 33.80 -34.35 -26.74
N PRO A 6 33.78 -33.59 -27.84
CA PRO A 6 32.68 -33.05 -28.64
C PRO A 6 32.72 -33.66 -30.08
N GLN A 7 31.65 -33.57 -30.88
CA GLN A 7 31.72 -33.94 -32.30
C GLN A 7 31.45 -32.75 -33.24
N LEU A 8 32.56 -32.21 -33.73
CA LEU A 8 32.92 -32.01 -35.14
C LEU A 8 31.96 -31.22 -36.04
N ALA A 9 32.43 -30.00 -36.31
CA ALA A 9 32.12 -29.18 -37.46
C ALA A 9 32.16 -29.97 -38.79
N ARG A 10 31.15 -29.77 -39.63
CA ARG A 10 31.23 -30.08 -41.07
C ARG A 10 31.39 -28.79 -41.84
N VAL A 11 32.64 -28.55 -42.22
CA VAL A 11 33.01 -27.70 -43.36
C VAL A 11 32.77 -28.53 -44.62
N THR A 12 31.92 -28.06 -45.52
CA THR A 12 31.93 -28.54 -46.92
C THR A 12 31.75 -27.39 -47.90
N ARG A 13 32.84 -27.15 -48.62
CA ARG A 13 32.97 -26.83 -50.05
C ARG A 13 32.37 -25.50 -50.53
N THR A 14 33.27 -24.53 -50.59
CA THR A 14 33.23 -23.42 -51.55
C THR A 14 33.27 -23.96 -52.98
N CYS A 15 32.20 -23.75 -53.74
CA CYS A 15 32.21 -23.84 -55.20
C CYS A 15 32.51 -22.44 -55.73
N SER A 16 33.75 -22.20 -56.16
CA SER A 16 34.15 -20.98 -56.85
C SER A 16 33.51 -20.93 -58.24
N PHE A 17 32.40 -20.20 -58.36
CA PHE A 17 31.83 -19.88 -59.67
C PHE A 17 32.48 -18.59 -60.17
N GLN A 18 33.55 -18.75 -60.96
CA GLN A 18 34.13 -17.64 -61.73
C GLN A 18 33.16 -17.27 -62.85
N ARG A 19 32.38 -16.22 -62.64
CA ARG A 19 31.76 -15.48 -63.74
C ARG A 19 32.70 -14.34 -64.13
N SER A 20 33.29 -14.47 -65.31
CA SER A 20 33.91 -13.38 -66.05
C SER A 20 33.01 -12.15 -66.05
N LEU A 21 33.54 -11.02 -65.57
CA LEU A 21 32.88 -9.72 -65.63
C LEU A 21 32.84 -9.24 -67.08
N PRO A 22 31.67 -9.01 -67.70
CA PRO A 22 31.64 -8.06 -68.80
C PRO A 22 31.88 -6.67 -68.21
N ALA A 23 32.85 -5.95 -68.77
CA ALA A 23 33.10 -4.55 -68.47
C ALA A 23 31.83 -3.73 -68.82
N SER A 24 30.93 -3.61 -67.85
CA SER A 24 29.73 -2.79 -67.95
C SER A 24 30.13 -1.35 -67.66
N ASN A 25 30.18 -0.54 -68.71
CA ASN A 25 30.22 0.92 -68.64
C ASN A 25 29.28 1.42 -67.54
N ARG A 26 29.84 1.83 -66.40
CA ARG A 26 29.08 2.52 -65.35
C ARG A 26 28.77 3.92 -65.85
N GLN A 27 27.70 4.04 -66.64
CA GLN A 27 26.95 5.28 -66.69
C GLN A 27 26.42 5.51 -65.27
N TYR A 28 26.98 6.50 -64.58
CA TYR A 28 26.39 7.03 -63.36
C TYR A 28 25.04 7.65 -63.72
N ARG A 29 23.99 6.83 -63.78
CA ARG A 29 22.63 7.32 -63.83
C ARG A 29 22.37 7.96 -62.48
N ARG A 30 22.51 9.28 -62.43
CA ARG A 30 22.13 10.09 -61.27
C ARG A 30 20.64 9.83 -61.04
N VAL A 31 20.32 8.94 -60.12
CA VAL A 31 18.94 8.70 -59.69
C VAL A 31 18.54 9.99 -59.01
N LYS A 32 17.78 10.84 -59.72
CA LYS A 32 17.06 11.94 -59.09
C LYS A 32 16.16 11.29 -58.06
N SER A 33 16.55 11.37 -56.79
CA SER A 33 15.73 10.95 -55.67
C SER A 33 14.48 11.81 -55.69
N LEU A 34 13.41 11.32 -56.30
CA LEU A 34 12.04 11.74 -56.00
C LEU A 34 11.72 11.25 -54.57
N SER A 35 12.39 11.87 -53.60
CA SER A 35 12.29 11.60 -52.17
C SER A 35 11.28 12.55 -51.52
N GLY A 36 10.07 12.62 -52.06
CA GLY A 36 8.96 13.38 -51.48
C GLY A 36 7.81 12.46 -51.13
N SER A 37 7.13 11.95 -52.17
CA SER A 37 5.87 11.19 -52.03
C SER A 37 5.94 9.95 -51.12
N THR A 38 7.06 9.21 -51.08
CA THR A 38 7.19 8.04 -50.18
C THR A 38 7.66 8.39 -48.78
N SER A 39 8.26 9.57 -48.57
CA SER A 39 8.65 10.07 -47.25
C SER A 39 7.44 10.64 -46.54
N ASP A 40 6.70 11.54 -47.21
CA ASP A 40 5.52 12.19 -46.65
C ASP A 40 4.46 11.14 -46.25
N ALA A 41 4.24 10.11 -47.07
CA ALA A 41 3.32 9.02 -46.74
C ALA A 41 3.79 8.14 -45.56
N ARG A 42 5.10 8.08 -45.27
CA ARG A 42 5.61 7.40 -44.06
C ARG A 42 5.45 8.29 -42.83
N ASP A 43 5.68 9.58 -42.99
CA ASP A 43 5.55 10.57 -41.93
C ASP A 43 4.08 10.70 -41.50
N GLU A 44 3.14 10.74 -42.44
CA GLU A 44 1.70 10.69 -42.15
C GLU A 44 1.27 9.42 -41.41
N ARG A 45 1.83 8.26 -41.77
CA ARG A 45 1.55 7.00 -41.06
C ARG A 45 2.14 7.00 -39.65
N LEU A 46 3.29 7.63 -39.46
CA LEU A 46 3.92 7.78 -38.16
C LEU A 46 3.12 8.74 -37.28
N LEU A 47 2.67 9.87 -37.84
CA LEU A 47 1.80 10.83 -37.16
C LEU A 47 0.50 10.17 -36.68
N LYS A 48 -0.19 9.42 -37.55
CA LYS A 48 -1.41 8.68 -37.15
C LYS A 48 -1.16 7.67 -36.03
N LYS A 49 0.01 7.02 -36.02
CA LYS A 49 0.38 6.10 -34.93
C LYS A 49 0.63 6.84 -33.62
N LEU A 50 1.32 7.98 -33.66
CA LEU A 50 1.58 8.80 -32.47
C LEU A 50 0.29 9.41 -31.92
N GLU A 51 -0.62 9.86 -32.79
CA GLU A 51 -1.95 10.33 -32.40
C GLU A 51 -2.75 9.22 -31.71
N ALA A 52 -2.77 8.00 -32.27
CA ALA A 52 -3.41 6.85 -31.65
C ALA A 52 -2.78 6.46 -30.30
N GLN A 53 -1.46 6.58 -30.15
CA GLN A 53 -0.78 6.38 -28.88
C GLN A 53 -1.16 7.46 -27.86
N LEU A 54 -1.27 8.72 -28.28
CA LEU A 54 -1.70 9.80 -27.40
C LEU A 54 -3.14 9.62 -26.92
N THR A 55 -4.05 9.16 -27.77
CA THR A 55 -5.43 8.88 -27.35
C THR A 55 -5.48 7.72 -26.36
N ALA A 56 -4.74 6.64 -26.63
CA ALA A 56 -4.68 5.48 -25.73
C ALA A 56 -4.11 5.85 -24.34
N VAL A 57 -3.02 6.63 -24.29
CA VAL A 57 -2.43 7.09 -23.03
C VAL A 57 -3.37 8.03 -22.28
N LYS A 58 -4.08 8.91 -22.98
CA LYS A 58 -5.09 9.80 -22.35
C LYS A 58 -6.25 9.01 -21.75
N GLU A 59 -6.71 7.96 -22.41
CA GLU A 59 -7.75 7.08 -21.88
C GLU A 59 -7.26 6.30 -20.66
N GLN A 60 -6.02 5.81 -20.69
CA GLN A 60 -5.39 5.14 -19.56
C GLN A 60 -5.26 6.06 -18.35
N ILE A 61 -4.78 7.30 -18.52
CA ILE A 61 -4.67 8.29 -17.44
C ILE A 61 -6.05 8.54 -16.80
N LYS A 62 -7.10 8.69 -17.62
CA LYS A 62 -8.46 8.88 -17.10
C LYS A 62 -8.97 7.68 -16.31
N ALA A 63 -8.65 6.46 -16.74
CA ALA A 63 -9.01 5.25 -16.03
C ALA A 63 -8.26 5.17 -14.68
N ASP A 64 -6.96 5.44 -14.69
CA ASP A 64 -6.13 5.44 -13.48
C ASP A 64 -6.56 6.53 -12.49
N GLU A 65 -6.94 7.73 -12.99
CA GLU A 65 -7.50 8.81 -12.17
C GLU A 65 -8.83 8.39 -11.52
N GLN A 66 -9.72 7.74 -12.26
CA GLN A 66 -10.99 7.25 -11.72
C GLN A 66 -10.80 6.15 -10.68
N ASP A 67 -9.86 5.22 -10.91
CA ASP A 67 -9.52 4.19 -9.93
C ASP A 67 -8.91 4.79 -8.67
N ALA A 68 -8.02 5.78 -8.81
CA ALA A 68 -7.44 6.50 -7.68
C ALA A 68 -8.51 7.22 -6.84
N ILE A 69 -9.48 7.88 -7.49
CA ILE A 69 -10.63 8.51 -6.81
C ILE A 69 -11.48 7.45 -6.11
N GLY A 70 -11.76 6.31 -6.76
CA GLY A 70 -12.51 5.22 -6.18
C GLY A 70 -11.83 4.57 -4.96
N ILE A 71 -10.50 4.54 -4.95
CA ILE A 71 -9.70 4.10 -3.80
C ILE A 71 -9.80 5.14 -2.68
N LEU A 72 -9.60 6.43 -2.99
CA LEU A 72 -9.70 7.52 -2.01
C LEU A 72 -11.07 7.55 -1.33
N ASP A 73 -12.16 7.42 -2.08
CA ASP A 73 -13.53 7.40 -1.56
C ASP A 73 -13.80 6.20 -0.64
N LYS A 74 -13.20 5.03 -0.93
CA LYS A 74 -13.28 3.86 -0.06
C LYS A 74 -12.53 4.10 1.25
N PHE A 75 -11.37 4.75 1.20
CA PHE A 75 -10.64 5.16 2.41
C PHE A 75 -11.39 6.23 3.20
N ALA A 76 -11.99 7.23 2.53
CA ALA A 76 -12.80 8.27 3.17
C ALA A 76 -14.04 7.71 3.88
N LYS A 77 -14.67 6.67 3.32
CA LYS A 77 -15.76 5.94 3.99
C LYS A 77 -15.27 5.07 5.16
N ASN A 78 -14.04 4.58 5.11
CA ASN A 78 -13.41 3.86 6.21
C ASN A 78 -12.91 4.79 7.34
N SER A 79 -12.73 6.09 7.12
CA SER A 79 -12.46 7.06 8.21
C SER A 79 -13.60 7.19 9.24
N GLN A 80 -14.77 6.58 8.98
CA GLN A 80 -15.81 6.38 10.01
C GLN A 80 -15.31 5.53 11.21
N ILE A 81 -14.13 4.92 11.11
CA ILE A 81 -13.37 4.28 12.20
C ILE A 81 -12.90 5.29 13.26
N GLU A 82 -12.77 6.59 12.98
CA GLU A 82 -12.41 7.60 14.00
C GLU A 82 -13.39 7.60 15.19
N ASN A 83 -14.65 7.18 14.99
CA ASN A 83 -15.63 7.06 16.07
C ASN A 83 -15.51 5.77 16.91
N HIS A 84 -14.67 4.80 16.52
CA HIS A 84 -14.45 3.62 17.36
C HIS A 84 -13.74 3.96 18.66
N ASN A 85 -12.81 4.92 18.64
CA ASN A 85 -12.07 5.35 19.82
C ASN A 85 -12.99 6.06 20.82
N ALA A 86 -13.87 6.94 20.34
CA ALA A 86 -14.90 7.57 21.17
C ALA A 86 -15.89 6.55 21.75
N TYR A 87 -16.39 5.63 20.92
CA TYR A 87 -17.29 4.57 21.39
C TYR A 87 -16.62 3.66 22.45
N PHE A 88 -15.34 3.33 22.26
CA PHE A 88 -14.54 2.54 23.19
C PHE A 88 -14.33 3.31 24.51
N TRP A 89 -13.98 4.60 24.43
CA TRP A 89 -13.80 5.50 25.56
C TRP A 89 -15.03 5.59 26.44
N GLU A 90 -16.22 5.73 25.84
CA GLU A 90 -17.48 5.80 26.58
C GLU A 90 -17.93 4.46 27.17
N ARG A 91 -17.55 3.33 26.55
CA ARG A 91 -18.05 2.01 26.94
C ARG A 91 -17.19 1.26 27.94
N ILE A 92 -15.89 1.52 27.97
CA ILE A 92 -14.94 0.76 28.80
C ILE A 92 -14.57 1.50 30.07
N LEU A 93 -14.53 2.83 30.02
CA LEU A 93 -14.29 3.67 31.18
C LEU A 93 -15.62 4.11 31.78
N ASN A 94 -15.70 4.06 33.11
CA ASN A 94 -16.85 4.59 33.82
C ASN A 94 -16.82 6.12 33.78
N ASN A 95 -17.95 6.76 34.11
CA ASN A 95 -18.00 8.22 34.21
C ASN A 95 -17.00 8.78 35.22
N ASP A 96 -16.77 8.05 36.31
CA ASP A 96 -15.83 8.46 37.37
C ASP A 96 -14.38 8.39 36.89
N ASP A 97 -14.00 7.30 36.20
CA ASP A 97 -12.66 7.17 35.60
C ASP A 97 -12.40 8.28 34.57
N ARG A 98 -13.41 8.63 33.77
CA ARG A 98 -13.32 9.71 32.78
C ARG A 98 -13.18 11.08 33.44
N ARG A 99 -13.84 11.30 34.58
CA ARG A 99 -13.68 12.54 35.37
C ARG A 99 -12.27 12.65 35.93
N GLN A 100 -11.77 11.57 36.53
CA GLN A 100 -10.41 11.52 37.07
C GLN A 100 -9.36 11.77 35.98
N LEU A 101 -9.54 11.19 34.78
CA LEU A 101 -8.67 11.45 33.64
C LEU A 101 -8.76 12.90 33.14
N SER A 102 -9.97 13.49 33.11
CA SER A 102 -10.17 14.88 32.72
C SER A 102 -9.53 15.88 33.68
N GLU A 103 -9.49 15.58 34.98
CA GLU A 103 -8.79 16.40 35.99
C GLU A 103 -7.29 16.48 35.72
N HIS A 104 -6.73 15.45 35.09
CA HIS A 104 -5.33 15.40 34.67
C HIS A 104 -5.11 15.76 33.19
N GLY A 105 -6.12 16.34 32.52
CA GLY A 105 -6.02 16.81 31.14
C GLY A 105 -6.02 15.71 30.08
N ILE A 106 -6.44 14.49 30.41
CA ILE A 106 -6.57 13.36 29.48
C ILE A 106 -8.03 13.26 29.05
N ASN A 107 -8.32 13.65 27.80
CA ASN A 107 -9.70 13.74 27.31
C ASN A 107 -10.04 12.70 26.24
N SER A 108 -9.03 12.09 25.63
CA SER A 108 -9.18 11.11 24.55
C SER A 108 -8.45 9.80 24.86
N MET A 109 -8.78 8.77 24.07
CA MET A 109 -8.07 7.49 24.12
C MET A 109 -6.63 7.65 23.62
N GLU A 110 -6.39 8.51 22.63
CA GLU A 110 -5.04 8.82 22.17
C GLU A 110 -4.20 9.47 23.28
N ASP A 111 -4.79 10.41 24.03
CA ASP A 111 -4.11 11.07 25.15
C ASP A 111 -3.75 10.07 26.25
N LEU A 112 -4.66 9.12 26.54
CA LEU A 112 -4.42 8.08 27.54
C LEU A 112 -3.27 7.15 27.11
N GLN A 113 -3.26 6.75 25.83
CA GLN A 113 -2.21 5.90 25.28
C GLN A 113 -0.86 6.62 25.26
N ALA A 114 -0.85 7.91 24.92
CA ALA A 114 0.37 8.73 24.96
C ALA A 114 0.92 8.85 26.38
N ALA A 115 0.07 9.18 27.36
CA ALA A 115 0.46 9.29 28.76
C ALA A 115 0.92 7.94 29.34
N TYR A 116 0.28 6.83 28.96
CA TYR A 116 0.74 5.48 29.32
C TYR A 116 2.13 5.20 28.78
N HIS A 117 2.37 5.51 27.50
CA HIS A 117 3.65 5.25 26.87
C HIS A 117 4.76 6.10 27.47
N GLU A 118 4.49 7.37 27.77
CA GLU A 118 5.40 8.25 28.48
C GLU A 118 5.75 7.71 29.88
N ALA A 119 4.76 7.21 30.62
CA ALA A 119 4.98 6.57 31.91
C ALA A 119 5.86 5.31 31.78
N ASP A 120 5.58 4.46 30.79
CA ASP A 120 6.33 3.23 30.55
C ASP A 120 7.78 3.51 30.13
N ILE A 121 8.01 4.50 29.26
CA ILE A 121 9.36 4.98 28.92
C ILE A 121 10.08 5.50 30.16
N ALA A 122 9.41 6.31 30.98
CA ALA A 122 10.02 6.87 32.17
C ALA A 122 10.42 5.77 33.16
N MET A 123 9.60 4.73 33.32
CA MET A 123 9.91 3.58 34.20
C MET A 123 10.98 2.65 33.64
N THR A 124 11.09 2.52 32.32
CA THR A 124 12.02 1.61 31.64
C THR A 124 13.35 2.27 31.26
N SER A 125 13.46 3.59 31.41
CA SER A 125 14.71 4.33 31.21
C SER A 125 15.39 4.64 32.55
N PRO A 126 16.74 4.65 32.60
CA PRO A 126 17.47 5.08 33.80
C PRO A 126 17.07 6.52 34.15
N PRO A 127 16.73 6.87 35.41
CA PRO A 127 17.09 6.17 36.66
C PRO A 127 16.09 5.12 37.17
N PHE A 128 15.20 4.59 36.32
CA PHE A 128 14.15 3.62 36.68
C PHE A 128 13.28 4.07 37.87
N PRO A 129 12.70 5.28 37.79
CA PRO A 129 11.77 5.77 38.81
C PRO A 129 10.62 4.78 39.03
N LYS A 130 10.20 4.64 40.28
CA LYS A 130 8.98 3.88 40.62
C LYS A 130 7.76 4.67 40.16
N LEU A 131 6.66 3.97 39.89
CA LEU A 131 5.39 4.57 39.48
C LEU A 131 5.00 5.75 40.38
N GLU A 132 5.06 5.57 41.70
CA GLU A 132 4.71 6.57 42.73
C GLU A 132 5.53 7.87 42.67
N SER A 133 6.70 7.84 42.02
CA SER A 133 7.57 9.00 41.84
C SER A 133 7.32 9.76 40.53
N LEU A 134 6.46 9.24 39.66
CA LEU A 134 6.06 9.92 38.42
C LEU A 134 5.00 10.99 38.68
N GLU A 135 4.72 11.81 37.67
CA GLU A 135 3.62 12.77 37.73
C GLU A 135 2.28 12.05 37.95
N PRO A 136 1.36 12.59 38.79
CA PRO A 136 0.06 11.97 39.06
C PRO A 136 -0.72 11.61 37.79
N ARG A 137 -0.60 12.44 36.74
CA ARG A 137 -1.17 12.19 35.41
C ARG A 137 -0.71 10.84 34.83
N LEU A 138 0.59 10.58 34.88
CA LEU A 138 1.22 9.36 34.35
C LEU A 138 0.87 8.14 35.19
N GLN A 139 0.77 8.32 36.52
CA GLN A 139 0.36 7.26 37.45
C GLN A 139 -1.05 6.77 37.13
N VAL A 140 -2.01 7.71 37.09
CA VAL A 140 -3.42 7.41 36.82
C VAL A 140 -3.60 6.81 35.44
N ALA A 141 -2.91 7.34 34.42
CA ALA A 141 -2.94 6.78 33.07
C ALA A 141 -2.43 5.34 33.04
N HIS A 142 -1.34 5.06 33.74
CA HIS A 142 -0.73 3.74 33.76
C HIS A 142 -1.57 2.69 34.49
N GLU A 143 -2.18 3.05 35.62
CA GLU A 143 -3.10 2.17 36.34
C GLU A 143 -4.36 1.87 35.53
N LEU A 144 -5.01 2.90 34.98
CA LEU A 144 -6.24 2.72 34.22
C LEU A 144 -6.01 1.94 32.93
N HIS A 145 -4.91 2.20 32.22
CA HIS A 145 -4.58 1.48 31.00
C HIS A 145 -4.34 -0.01 31.25
N LYS A 146 -3.73 -0.39 32.38
CA LYS A 146 -3.56 -1.81 32.77
C LYS A 146 -4.89 -2.53 33.03
N LEU A 147 -5.93 -1.83 33.46
CA LEU A 147 -7.25 -2.40 33.73
C LEU A 147 -8.10 -2.59 32.46
N ILE A 148 -7.77 -1.91 31.36
CA ILE A 148 -8.55 -1.95 30.11
C ILE A 148 -8.70 -3.37 29.54
N PRO A 149 -7.64 -4.19 29.41
CA PRO A 149 -7.76 -5.56 28.89
C PRO A 149 -8.74 -6.42 29.71
N GLU A 150 -8.70 -6.30 31.04
CA GLU A 150 -9.59 -7.04 31.92
C GLU A 150 -11.06 -6.60 31.76
N ARG A 151 -11.29 -5.30 31.64
CA ARG A 151 -12.62 -4.73 31.41
C ARG A 151 -13.20 -5.14 30.06
N ILE A 152 -12.37 -5.18 29.00
CA ILE A 152 -12.78 -5.70 27.69
C ILE A 152 -13.18 -7.18 27.80
N ALA A 153 -12.37 -7.99 28.49
CA ALA A 153 -12.67 -9.40 28.70
C ALA A 153 -13.99 -9.59 29.48
N ALA A 154 -14.22 -8.80 30.53
CA ALA A 154 -15.46 -8.80 31.30
C ALA A 154 -16.67 -8.40 30.43
N ALA A 155 -16.56 -7.33 29.64
CA ALA A 155 -17.61 -6.88 28.73
C ALA A 155 -17.95 -7.94 27.66
N ARG A 156 -16.95 -8.64 27.12
CA ARG A 156 -17.15 -9.76 26.18
C ARG A 156 -17.88 -10.93 26.84
N ARG A 157 -17.52 -11.30 28.08
CA ARG A 157 -18.21 -12.35 28.86
C ARG A 157 -19.67 -11.99 29.12
N ALA A 158 -19.97 -10.74 29.49
CA ALA A 158 -21.33 -10.27 29.73
C ALA A 158 -22.24 -10.31 28.47
N ARG A 159 -21.67 -10.06 27.28
CA ARG A 159 -22.40 -10.18 26.01
C ARG A 159 -22.69 -11.64 25.66
N SER A 160 -21.73 -12.54 25.91
CA SER A 160 -21.91 -13.98 25.68
C SER A 160 -23.02 -14.57 26.59
N SER A 161 -23.03 -14.20 27.88
CA SER A 161 -24.01 -14.71 28.84
C SER A 161 -25.43 -14.17 28.65
N SER A 162 -25.59 -12.93 28.17
CA SER A 162 -26.92 -12.36 27.89
C SER A 162 -27.60 -12.96 26.65
N THR A 163 -26.81 -13.43 25.68
CA THR A 163 -27.32 -14.13 24.49
C THR A 163 -27.90 -15.49 24.89
N LEU A 164 -27.20 -16.25 25.73
CA LEU A 164 -27.68 -17.55 26.24
C LEU A 164 -28.98 -17.42 27.07
N LYS A 165 -29.11 -16.39 27.91
CA LYS A 165 -30.36 -16.14 28.65
C LYS A 165 -31.56 -15.83 27.74
N ARG A 166 -31.36 -15.17 26.59
CA ARG A 166 -32.43 -14.92 25.62
C ARG A 166 -32.87 -16.18 24.87
N PHE A 167 -31.95 -17.13 24.65
CA PHE A 167 -32.27 -18.39 23.98
C PHE A 167 -32.93 -19.43 24.89
N PHE A 168 -32.67 -19.40 26.21
CA PHE A 168 -33.22 -20.38 27.15
C PHE A 168 -34.25 -19.81 28.15
N GLY A 169 -34.46 -18.50 28.18
CA GLY A 169 -35.36 -17.82 29.14
C GLY A 169 -36.78 -17.57 28.66
N GLY A 170 -37.21 -18.17 27.55
CA GLY A 170 -38.54 -17.99 26.95
C GLY A 170 -39.51 -19.16 27.15
N LEU A 171 -39.27 -20.04 28.13
CA LEU A 171 -40.11 -21.21 28.37
C LEU A 171 -40.39 -21.41 29.87
N ILE A 172 -41.07 -20.44 30.48
CA ILE A 172 -41.94 -20.63 31.66
C ILE A 172 -43.17 -19.76 31.45
#